data_AF-A0AA44MSI5-F1
#
_entry.id   AF-A0AA44MSI5-F1
#
_cell.length_a   1.000
_cell.length_b   1.000
_cell.length_c   1.000
_cell.angle_alpha   90.00
_cell.angle_beta   90.00
_cell.angle_gamma   90.00
#
_symmetry.space_group_name_H-M   'P 1'
#
loop_
_entity.id
_entity.type
_entity.pdbx_description
1 polymer ?
#
loop_
_entity_poly.entity_id
_entity_poly.type
_entity_poly.pdbx_seq_one_letter_code
_entity_poly.pdbx_strand_id
1 'polypeptide(L)'
;MRVRYNYAHYLVSKEKYNEAIQEALETIELCKQRQTSYQLAPLLILVGNAGAKFLDREQVKNYYIEARELCKIYNNPLMLMKIENYLKELDTV
;
A
#
# COMPACT_ATOMS: atom_id res chain seq x y z
N MET A 1 4.24 -13.43 6.08
CA MET A 1 3.94 -12.08 5.57
C MET A 1 4.75 -11.74 4.33
N ARG A 2 6.10 -11.79 4.36
CA ARG A 2 6.93 -11.41 3.21
C ARG A 2 6.59 -12.12 1.88
N VAL A 3 6.29 -13.43 1.93
CA VAL A 3 5.89 -14.19 0.74
C VAL A 3 4.59 -13.66 0.12
N ARG A 4 3.60 -13.30 0.94
CA ARG A 4 2.32 -12.75 0.48
C ARG A 4 2.47 -11.37 -0.14
N TYR A 5 3.26 -10.50 0.49
CA TYR A 5 3.63 -9.21 -0.11
C TYR A 5 4.31 -9.38 -1.47
N ASN A 6 5.29 -10.28 -1.57
CA ASN A 6 5.98 -10.57 -2.83
C ASN A 6 5.01 -11.12 -3.89
N TYR A 7 4.05 -11.96 -3.48
CA TYR A 7 3.04 -12.50 -4.37
C TYR A 7 2.08 -11.42 -4.87
N ALA A 8 1.59 -10.54 -4.00
CA ALA A 8 0.80 -9.37 -4.40
C ALA A 8 1.57 -8.49 -5.39
N HIS A 9 2.86 -8.23 -5.13
CA HIS A 9 3.70 -7.46 -6.05
C HIS A 9 3.90 -8.18 -7.40
N TYR A 10 4.03 -9.50 -7.39
CA TYR A 10 4.05 -10.30 -8.61
C TYR A 10 2.74 -10.17 -9.40
N LEU A 11 1.58 -10.22 -8.74
CA LEU A 11 0.28 -10.04 -9.38
C LEU A 11 0.16 -8.66 -10.04
N VAL A 12 0.64 -7.59 -9.38
CA VAL A 12 0.72 -6.25 -10.00
C VAL A 12 1.55 -6.28 -11.29
N SER A 13 2.70 -6.97 -11.29
CA SER A 13 3.54 -7.11 -12.50
C SER A 13 2.90 -7.92 -13.63
N LYS A 14 1.81 -8.64 -13.34
CA LYS A 14 0.99 -9.38 -14.30
C LYS A 14 -0.33 -8.67 -14.61
N GLU A 15 -0.47 -7.40 -14.20
CA GLU A 15 -1.68 -6.58 -14.40
C GLU A 15 -2.94 -7.19 -13.75
N LYS A 16 -2.76 -8.13 -12.82
CA LYS A 16 -3.81 -8.80 -12.05
C LYS A 16 -4.15 -7.97 -10.81
N TYR A 17 -4.59 -6.73 -11.04
CA TYR A 17 -4.72 -5.73 -9.99
C TYR A 17 -5.76 -6.08 -8.91
N ASN A 18 -6.91 -6.65 -9.29
CA ASN A 18 -7.93 -7.08 -8.33
C ASN A 18 -7.40 -8.19 -7.39
N GLU A 19 -6.71 -9.19 -7.97
CA GLU A 19 -6.10 -10.29 -7.21
C GLU A 19 -4.99 -9.76 -6.28
N ALA A 20 -4.20 -8.79 -6.77
CA ALA A 20 -3.14 -8.17 -6.00
C ALA A 20 -3.68 -7.41 -4.77
N ILE A 21 -4.76 -6.65 -4.96
CA ILE A 21 -5.42 -5.90 -3.88
C ILE A 21 -6.04 -6.86 -2.87
N GLN A 22 -6.72 -7.90 -3.35
CA GLN A 22 -7.30 -8.90 -2.45
C GLN A 22 -6.23 -9.52 -1.56
N GLU A 23 -5.13 -10.03 -2.14
CA GLU A 23 -4.03 -10.61 -1.36
C GLU A 23 -3.42 -9.59 -0.39
N ALA A 24 -3.28 -8.34 -0.80
CA ALA A 24 -2.72 -7.29 0.04
C ALA A 24 -3.62 -6.94 1.24
N LEU A 25 -4.93 -6.79 1.01
CA LEU A 25 -5.92 -6.53 2.07
C LEU A 25 -6.03 -7.70 3.04
N GLU A 26 -6.08 -8.94 2.54
CA GLU A 26 -6.05 -10.14 3.39
C GLU A 26 -4.76 -10.19 4.23
N THR A 27 -3.62 -9.80 3.65
CA THR A 27 -2.34 -9.74 4.38
C THR A 27 -2.35 -8.62 5.44
N ILE A 28 -3.00 -7.48 5.18
CA ILE A 28 -3.17 -6.40 6.15
C ILE A 28 -3.99 -6.90 7.35
N GLU A 29 -5.10 -7.60 7.12
CA GLU A 29 -5.91 -8.17 8.19
C GLU A 29 -5.13 -9.19 9.03
N LEU A 30 -4.34 -10.05 8.38
CA LEU A 30 -3.45 -10.97 9.09
C LEU A 30 -2.38 -10.24 9.92
N CYS A 31 -1.85 -9.10 9.43
CA CYS A 31 -0.92 -8.27 10.19
C CYS A 31 -1.59 -7.69 11.45
N LYS A 32 -2.82 -7.18 11.32
CA LYS A 32 -3.62 -6.66 12.45
C LYS A 32 -3.89 -7.75 13.50
N GLN A 33 -4.33 -8.94 13.07
CA GLN A 33 -4.59 -10.09 13.96
C GLN A 33 -3.34 -10.51 14.75
N ARG A 34 -2.15 -10.40 14.15
CA ARG A 34 -0.88 -10.73 14.80
C ARG A 34 -0.20 -9.54 15.48
N GLN A 35 -0.88 -8.39 15.56
CA GLN A 35 -0.37 -7.16 16.15
C GLN A 35 1.01 -6.74 15.60
N THR A 36 1.20 -6.93 14.28
CA THR A 36 2.45 -6.58 13.61
C THR A 36 2.21 -5.53 12.54
N SER A 37 3.16 -4.61 12.41
CA SER A 37 3.13 -3.52 11.45
C SER A 37 4.15 -3.67 10.32
N TYR A 38 4.97 -4.71 10.37
CA TYR A 38 6.20 -4.87 9.57
C TYR A 38 6.02 -4.66 8.06
N GLN A 39 4.81 -4.90 7.52
CA GLN A 39 4.51 -4.70 6.10
C GLN A 39 3.27 -3.85 5.83
N LEU A 40 2.65 -3.25 6.84
CA LEU A 40 1.39 -2.53 6.66
C LEU A 40 1.54 -1.37 5.67
N ALA A 41 2.53 -0.50 5.85
CA ALA A 41 2.77 0.60 4.92
C ALA A 41 3.09 0.14 3.48
N PRO A 42 4.00 -0.83 3.23
CA PRO A 42 4.17 -1.41 1.90
C PRO A 42 2.92 -2.00 1.26
N LEU A 43 2.07 -2.66 2.05
CA LEU A 43 0.83 -3.26 1.55
C LEU A 43 -0.20 -2.18 1.20
N LEU A 44 -0.34 -1.14 2.03
CA LEU A 44 -1.22 0.00 1.76
C LEU A 44 -0.81 0.77 0.49
N ILE A 45 0.50 0.99 0.29
CA ILE A 45 0.99 1.57 -0.97
C ILE A 45 0.64 0.68 -2.16
N LEU A 46 0.79 -0.64 -2.03
CA LEU A 46 0.45 -1.57 -3.10
C LEU A 46 -1.04 -1.49 -3.45
N VAL A 47 -1.91 -1.42 -2.43
CA VAL A 47 -3.36 -1.23 -2.62
C VAL A 47 -3.65 0.11 -3.31
N GLY A 48 -3.03 1.21 -2.90
CA GLY A 48 -3.20 2.51 -3.57
C GLY A 48 -2.73 2.48 -5.03
N ASN A 49 -1.54 1.95 -5.31
CA ASN A 49 -0.96 1.88 -6.65
C ASN A 49 -1.79 1.00 -7.60
N ALA A 50 -2.19 -0.20 -7.15
CA ALA A 50 -3.03 -1.08 -7.95
C ALA A 50 -4.46 -0.52 -8.07
N GLY A 51 -4.96 0.08 -6.99
CA GLY A 51 -6.27 0.67 -6.87
C GLY A 51 -6.48 1.86 -7.79
N ALA A 52 -5.43 2.62 -8.12
CA ALA A 52 -5.49 3.75 -9.05
C ALA A 52 -6.04 3.42 -10.44
N LYS A 53 -6.18 2.13 -10.79
CA LYS A 53 -6.80 1.68 -12.04
C LYS A 53 -8.33 1.64 -12.01
N PHE A 54 -8.96 1.69 -10.83
CA PHE A 54 -10.41 1.52 -10.69
C PHE A 54 -11.05 2.20 -9.46
N LEU A 55 -10.26 2.62 -8.47
CA LEU A 55 -10.70 3.44 -7.35
C LEU A 55 -10.64 4.92 -7.74
N ASP A 56 -11.49 5.74 -7.11
CA ASP A 56 -11.36 7.18 -7.23
C ASP A 56 -10.12 7.71 -6.51
N ARG A 57 -9.78 8.94 -6.87
CA ARG A 57 -8.59 9.63 -6.40
C ARG A 57 -8.57 9.81 -4.87
N GLU A 58 -9.71 10.06 -4.23
CA GLU A 58 -9.76 10.21 -2.77
C GLU A 58 -9.52 8.87 -2.09
N GLN A 59 -10.12 7.79 -2.59
CA GLN A 59 -9.85 6.45 -2.08
C GLN A 59 -8.37 6.07 -2.16
N VAL A 60 -7.72 6.32 -3.31
CA VAL A 60 -6.27 6.09 -3.46
C VAL A 60 -5.45 6.93 -2.48
N LYS A 61 -5.79 8.23 -2.37
CA LYS A 61 -5.12 9.17 -1.46
C LYS A 61 -5.21 8.72 -0.01
N ASN A 62 -6.35 8.19 0.42
CA ASN A 62 -6.54 7.69 1.79
C ASN A 62 -5.57 6.55 2.13
N TYR A 63 -5.33 5.60 1.21
CA TYR A 63 -4.35 4.53 1.43
C TYR A 63 -2.92 5.06 1.60
N TYR A 64 -2.54 6.10 0.85
CA TYR A 64 -1.23 6.72 1.02
C TYR A 64 -1.11 7.52 2.31
N ILE A 65 -2.16 8.21 2.74
CA ILE A 65 -2.19 8.90 4.04
C ILE A 65 -2.02 7.88 5.17
N GLU A 66 -2.74 6.76 5.12
CA GLU A 66 -2.62 5.72 6.15
C GLU A 66 -1.21 5.09 6.17
N ALA A 67 -0.64 4.81 4.99
CA ALA A 67 0.75 4.34 4.87
C ALA A 67 1.76 5.36 5.42
N ARG A 68 1.51 6.66 5.22
CA ARG A 68 2.36 7.75 5.71
C ARG A 68 2.41 7.79 7.22
N GLU A 69 1.24 7.74 7.87
CA GLU A 69 1.17 7.80 9.33
C GLU A 69 1.88 6.60 9.98
N LEU A 70 1.74 5.41 9.40
CA LEU A 70 2.51 4.25 9.82
C LEU A 70 4.02 4.46 9.66
N CYS A 71 4.48 5.01 8.54
CA CYS A 71 5.91 5.27 8.31
C CYS A 71 6.50 6.27 9.32
N LYS A 72 5.71 7.26 9.75
CA LYS A 72 6.12 8.21 10.80
C LYS A 72 6.32 7.50 12.15
N ILE A 73 5.42 6.58 12.51
CA ILE A 73 5.50 5.81 13.77
C ILE A 73 6.77 4.94 13.81
N TYR A 74 7.10 4.27 12.70
CA TYR A 74 8.24 3.34 12.63
C TYR A 74 9.56 4.00 12.18
N ASN A 75 9.59 5.32 12.05
CA ASN A 75 10.74 6.10 11.60
C ASN A 75 11.40 5.52 10.33
N ASN A 76 10.61 5.35 9.26
CA ASN A 76 11.09 4.87 7.96
C ASN A 76 11.16 6.02 6.94
N PRO A 77 12.25 6.82 6.93
CA PRO A 77 12.34 8.05 6.13
C PRO A 77 12.34 7.77 4.62
N LEU A 78 12.96 6.67 4.17
CA LEU A 78 12.99 6.30 2.76
C LEU A 78 11.59 6.00 2.22
N MET A 79 10.79 5.26 2.99
CA MET A 79 9.43 4.95 2.61
C MET A 79 8.55 6.20 2.66
N LEU A 80 8.75 7.05 3.67
CA LEU A 80 8.05 8.32 3.80
C LEU A 80 8.26 9.22 2.58
N MET A 81 9.51 9.36 2.10
CA MET A 81 9.81 10.13 0.89
C MET A 81 9.08 9.60 -0.35
N LYS A 82 8.96 8.28 -0.51
CA LYS A 82 8.21 7.69 -1.63
C LYS A 82 6.73 8.03 -1.56
N ILE A 83 6.14 7.93 -0.37
CA ILE A 83 4.72 8.25 -0.15
C ILE A 83 4.43 9.72 -0.42
N GLU A 84 5.28 10.63 0.04
CA GLU A 84 5.15 12.06 -0.24
C GLU A 84 5.21 12.36 -1.74
N ASN A 85 6.07 11.66 -2.49
CA ASN A 85 6.09 11.78 -3.94
C ASN A 85 4.78 11.30 -4.59
N TYR A 86 4.25 10.16 -4.16
CA TYR A 86 2.96 9.67 -4.67
C TYR A 86 1.79 10.61 -4.36
N LEU A 87 1.75 11.18 -3.15
CA LEU A 87 0.74 12.16 -2.76
C LEU A 87 0.83 13.44 -3.60
N LYS A 88 2.06 13.91 -3.87
CA LYS A 88 2.28 15.08 -4.72
C LYS A 88 1.86 14.83 -6.17
N GLU A 89 2.24 13.69 -6.74
CA GLU A 89 1.83 13.29 -8.09
C GLU A 89 0.30 13.22 -8.20
N LEU A 90 -0.35 12.65 -7.18
CA LEU A 90 -1.80 12.62 -7.10
C LEU A 90 -2.42 14.01 -7.10
N ASP A 91 -1.84 15.00 -6.43
CA ASP A 91 -2.38 16.36 -6.34
C ASP A 91 -2.14 17.20 -7.61
N THR A 92 -1.17 16.82 -8.46
CA THR A 92 -0.83 17.56 -9.70
C THR A 92 -1.62 17.18 -10.96
N VAL A 93 -2.39 16.10 -10.93
CA VAL A 93 -3.28 15.66 -12.03
C VAL A 93 -4.70 16.17 -11.80
#